data_AF-A0A5E8HCG0-F1
#
_entry.id   AF-A0A5E8HCG0-F1
#
_cell.length_a   1.000
_cell.length_b   1.000
_cell.length_c   1.000
_cell.angle_alpha   90.00
_cell.angle_beta   90.00
_cell.angle_gamma   90.00
#
_symmetry.space_group_name_H-M   'P 1'
#
loop_
_entity.id
_entity.type
_entity.pdbx_description
1 polymer ?
#
loop_
_entity_poly.entity_id
_entity_poly.type
_entity_poly.pdbx_seq_one_letter_code
_entity_poly.pdbx_strand_id
1 'polypeptide(L)' 'FIEKGKPTQNAFIESFNGKLRDECLNLHYFKNQRELTDALRIFQKEYNDERLHSSLNYLTPSEFKRSYG' A
#
# COMPACT_ATOMS: atom_id res chain seq x y z
N PHE A 1 10.87 -13.23 5.65
CA PHE A 1 12.09 -13.03 6.46
C PHE A 1 12.99 -12.08 5.68
N ILE A 2 13.49 -11.02 6.32
CA ILE A 2 14.42 -10.06 5.69
C ILE A 2 15.80 -10.31 6.27
N GLU A 3 16.78 -10.57 5.41
CA GLU A 3 18.15 -10.83 5.81
C GLU A 3 18.85 -9.51 6.17
N LYS A 4 19.57 -9.51 7.28
CA LYS A 4 20.41 -8.36 7.67
C LYS A 4 21.45 -8.11 6.58
N GLY A 5 21.56 -6.85 6.12
CA GLY A 5 22.49 -6.45 5.07
C GLY A 5 21.94 -6.55 3.63
N LYS A 6 20.67 -6.94 3.43
CA LYS A 6 20.02 -6.94 2.10
C LYS A 6 18.89 -5.92 2.01
N PRO A 7 19.20 -4.61 1.81
CA PRO A 7 18.19 -3.55 1.76
C PRO A 7 17.17 -3.75 0.63
N THR A 8 17.56 -4.42 -0.46
CA THR A 8 16.68 -4.71 -1.61
C THR A 8 15.48 -5.59 -1.25
N GLN A 9 15.57 -6.41 -0.20
CA GLN A 9 14.45 -7.22 0.29
C GLN A 9 13.34 -6.36 0.94
N ASN A 10 13.66 -5.12 1.30
CA ASN A 10 12.74 -4.16 1.89
C ASN A 10 12.12 -3.20 0.86
N ALA A 11 12.60 -3.22 -0.40
CA ALA A 11 12.22 -2.25 -1.43
C ALA A 11 10.71 -2.17 -1.68
N PHE A 12 10.00 -3.31 -1.58
CA PHE A 12 8.54 -3.33 -1.74
C PHE A 12 7.82 -2.57 -0.62
N ILE A 13 8.17 -2.83 0.65
CA ILE A 13 7.52 -2.17 1.79
C ILE A 13 7.93 -0.70 1.87
N GLU A 14 9.15 -0.36 1.46
CA GLU A 14 9.60 1.03 1.35
C GLU A 14 8.79 1.80 0.30
N SER A 15 8.56 1.21 -0.89
CA SER A 15 7.72 1.81 -1.93
C SER A 15 6.27 1.98 -1.46
N PHE A 16 5.71 0.99 -0.78
CA PHE A 16 4.37 1.08 -0.19
C PHE A 16 4.28 2.21 0.85
N ASN A 17 5.23 2.27 1.79
CA ASN A 17 5.24 3.28 2.85
C ASN A 17 5.41 4.70 2.28
N GLY A 18 6.18 4.87 1.21
CA GLY A 18 6.28 6.13 0.47
C GLY A 18 4.93 6.58 -0.08
N LYS A 19 4.25 5.70 -0.82
CA LYS A 19 2.91 5.98 -1.38
C LYS A 19 1.88 6.29 -0.31
N LEU A 20 1.82 5.50 0.76
CA LEU A 20 0.91 5.74 1.88
C LEU A 20 1.11 7.13 2.49
N ARG A 21 2.38 7.54 2.64
CA ARG A 21 2.71 8.84 3.19
C ARG A 21 2.27 9.96 2.26
N ASP A 22 2.65 9.89 0.98
CA ASP A 22 2.44 10.98 0.04
C ASP A 22 0.98 11.10 -0.44
N GLU A 23 0.28 9.98 -0.57
CA GLU A 23 -1.07 9.93 -1.15
C GLU A 23 -2.18 9.85 -0.11
N CYS A 24 -1.87 9.59 1.17
CA CYS A 24 -2.89 9.54 2.23
C CYS A 24 -2.54 10.46 3.39
N LEU A 25 -1.42 10.20 4.07
CA LEU A 25 -1.12 10.83 5.35
C LEU A 25 -0.73 12.31 5.22
N ASN A 26 0.04 12.68 4.21
CA ASN A 26 0.50 14.06 3.99
C ASN A 26 -0.60 14.97 3.43
N LEU A 27 -1.67 14.39 2.87
CA LEU A 27 -2.77 15.17 2.27
C LEU A 27 -3.79 15.66 3.30
N HIS A 28 -3.78 15.12 4.52
CA HIS A 28 -4.85 15.33 5.50
C HIS A 28 -4.30 15.66 6.88
N TYR A 29 -4.94 16.62 7.56
CA TYR A 29 -4.79 16.78 9.01
C TYR A 29 -5.88 15.99 9.73
N PHE A 30 -5.49 14.99 10.51
CA PHE A 30 -6.42 14.17 11.28
C PHE A 30 -6.65 14.76 12.66
N LYS A 31 -7.92 15.01 13.02
CA LYS A 31 -8.28 15.57 14.34
C LYS A 31 -8.33 14.51 15.43
N ASN A 32 -8.54 13.25 15.05
CA ASN A 32 -8.68 12.14 15.96
C ASN A 32 -8.31 10.81 15.28
N GLN A 33 -8.17 9.76 16.08
CA GLN A 33 -7.78 8.43 15.59
C GLN A 33 -8.81 7.81 14.64
N ARG A 34 -10.09 8.17 14.75
CA ARG A 34 -11.14 7.64 13.88
C ARG A 34 -10.97 8.16 12.45
N GLU A 35 -10.75 9.46 12.29
CA GLU A 35 -10.46 10.07 10.97
C GLU A 35 -9.23 9.43 10.31
N LEU A 36 -8.16 9.23 11.07
CA LEU A 36 -6.96 8.53 10.58
C LEU A 36 -7.29 7.09 10.13
N THR A 37 -8.03 6.35 10.96
CA THR A 37 -8.38 4.95 10.65
C THR A 37 -9.26 4.86 9.41
N ASP A 38 -10.21 5.78 9.25
CA ASP A 38 -11.10 5.79 8.09
C ASP A 38 -10.33 6.16 6.81
N ALA A 39 -9.42 7.12 6.86
CA ALA A 39 -8.54 7.44 5.73
C ALA A 39 -7.63 6.26 5.36
N LEU A 40 -7.06 5.56 6.34
CA LEU A 40 -6.27 4.35 6.10
C LEU A 40 -7.08 3.22 5.46
N ARG A 41 -8.35 3.04 5.86
CA ARG A 41 -9.25 2.05 5.25
C ARG A 41 -9.58 2.39 3.81
N ILE A 42 -9.83 3.66 3.51
CA ILE A 42 -10.08 4.13 2.15
C ILE A 42 -8.86 3.86 1.29
N PHE A 43 -7.68 4.31 1.73
CA PHE A 43 -6.43 4.08 1.00
C PHE A 43 -6.16 2.58 0.80
N GLN A 44 -6.39 1.75 1.82
CA GLN A 44 -6.20 0.30 1.72
C GLN A 44 -7.12 -0.32 0.66
N LYS A 45 -8.38 0.10 0.58
CA LYS A 45 -9.33 -0.35 -0.44
C LYS A 45 -8.87 0.08 -1.83
N GLU A 46 -8.54 1.35 -2.03
CA GLU A 46 -8.06 1.85 -3.31
C GLU A 46 -6.79 1.14 -3.76
N TYR A 47 -5.80 0.98 -2.87
CA TYR A 47 -4.54 0.33 -3.19
C TYR A 47 -4.72 -1.16 -3.53
N ASN A 48 -5.54 -1.90 -2.78
CA ASN A 48 -5.64 -3.35 -2.94
C ASN A 48 -6.65 -3.78 -4.01
N ASP A 49 -7.73 -3.03 -4.18
CA ASP A 49 -8.88 -3.47 -4.97
C ASP A 49 -9.10 -2.66 -6.25
N GLU A 50 -8.47 -1.48 -6.39
CA GLU A 50 -8.75 -0.55 -7.49
C GLU A 50 -7.49 -0.17 -8.27
N ARG A 51 -6.32 -0.08 -7.61
CA ARG A 51 -5.07 0.33 -8.24
C ARG A 51 -4.45 -0.80 -9.04
N LEU A 52 -4.22 -0.55 -10.34
CA LEU A 52 -3.48 -1.47 -11.20
C LEU A 52 -1.97 -1.29 -11.01
N HIS A 53 -1.24 -2.40 -10.89
CA HIS A 53 0.21 -2.39 -10.73
C HIS A 53 0.90 -3.00 -11.95
N SER A 54 1.76 -2.23 -12.61
CA SER A 54 2.54 -2.72 -13.77
C SER A 54 3.41 -3.94 -13.43
N SER A 55 3.93 -4.01 -12.20
CA SER A 55 4.67 -5.17 -11.69
C SER A 55 3.81 -6.42 -11.47
N LEU A 56 2.48 -6.27 -11.47
CA LEU A 56 1.50 -7.35 -11.32
C LEU A 56 0.75 -7.59 -12.64
N ASN A 57 1.38 -7.33 -13.80
CA ASN A 57 0.75 -7.41 -15.11
C ASN A 57 -0.53 -6.55 -15.23
N TYR A 58 -0.53 -5.37 -14.61
CA TYR A 58 -1.68 -4.48 -14.55
C TYR A 58 -2.91 -5.08 -13.85
N LEU A 59 -2.70 -6.00 -12.91
CA LEU A 59 -3.73 -6.45 -11.97
C LEU A 59 -3.68 -5.62 -10.68
N THR A 60 -4.81 -5.58 -9.98
CA THR A 60 -4.84 -5.11 -8.58
C THR A 60 -4.20 -6.16 -7.66
N PRO A 61 -3.71 -5.77 -6.47
CA PRO A 61 -3.17 -6.74 -5.51
C PRO A 61 -4.15 -7.85 -5.15
N SER A 62 -5.45 -7.53 -5.03
CA SER A 62 -6.51 -8.49 -4.77
C SER A 62 -6.75 -9.44 -5.95
N GLU A 63 -6.74 -8.94 -7.19
CA GLU A 63 -6.85 -9.77 -8.39
C GLU A 63 -5.65 -10.70 -8.55
N PHE A 64 -4.45 -10.16 -8.39
CA PHE A 64 -3.22 -10.95 -8.40
C PHE A 64 -3.30 -12.05 -7.33
N LYS A 65 -3.67 -11.72 -6.09
CA LYS A 65 -3.82 -12.74 -5.04
C LYS A 65 -4.81 -13.85 -5.42
N ARG A 66 -5.91 -13.52 -6.11
CA ARG A 66 -6.89 -14.53 -6.59
C ARG A 66 -6.34 -15.39 -7.72
N SER A 67 -5.47 -14.87 -8.58
CA SER A 67 -4.89 -15.65 -9.69
C SER A 67 -3.84 -16.67 -9.25
N TYR A 68 -3.27 -16.52 -8.05
CA TYR A 68 -2.34 -17.47 -7.42
C TYR A 68 -2.98 -18.28 -6.27
N GLY A 69 -4.32 -18.23 -6.17
CA GLY A 69 -5.11 -18.98 -5.19
C GLY A 69 -5.49 -20.37 -5.68
#